data_AF-A0A8I6YJ43-F1
#
_entry.id   AF-A0A8I6YJ43-F1
#
_cell.length_a   1.000
_cell.length_b   1.000
_cell.length_c   1.000
_cell.angle_alpha   90.00
_cell.angle_beta   90.00
_cell.angle_gamma   90.00
#
_symmetry.space_group_name_H-M   'P 1'
#
loop_
_entity.id
_entity.type
_entity.pdbx_description
1 polymer ?
#
loop_
_entity_poly.entity_id
_entity_poly.type
_entity_poly.pdbx_seq_one_letter_code
_entity_poly.pdbx_strand_id
1 'polypeptide(L)'
;MYKGMKKDIEVELQNLDSRICLTSDMWTSSQNLGYMSITAHYIDAEFNYRKKIISFTDVKYPHTGYAIEEEIVGCLTEWGIRGKLFTLTLDNASNNTNSCDELIKYHKHELLLEGQHLHVRCCAHILNILVQDGMKIIHGAIDKIRELLKYTDSSSSRLQEFNTIAIGMGLPSKKGISVDTPTRWNSTWKMLVEALRYKSVLTSYANRKMIESPSEQEWKRAEAICDFLKAFEELTLIVSAHRKPTAHKFLPVVLCIHHALKDPG
;
A
#
# COMPACT_ATOMS: atom_id res chain seq x y z
N MET A 1 7.83 30.38 13.42
CA MET A 1 6.93 29.84 12.40
C MET A 1 6.29 28.51 12.83
N TYR A 2 7.03 27.41 12.97
CA TYR A 2 6.48 26.10 13.38
C TYR A 2 5.65 26.13 14.67
N LYS A 3 6.18 26.70 15.76
CA LYS A 3 5.46 26.79 17.05
C LYS A 3 4.14 27.56 16.95
N GLY A 4 4.08 28.60 16.11
CA GLY A 4 2.85 29.37 15.86
C GLY A 4 1.82 28.52 15.11
N MET A 5 2.22 27.93 13.98
CA MET A 5 1.34 27.06 13.19
C MET A 5 0.84 25.84 13.99
N LYS A 6 1.70 25.26 14.84
CA LYS A 6 1.29 24.18 15.75
C LYS A 6 0.20 24.66 16.71
N LYS A 7 0.37 25.86 17.29
CA LYS A 7 -0.61 26.42 18.20
C LYS A 7 -1.95 26.71 17.51
N ASP A 8 -1.91 27.19 16.27
CA ASP A 8 -3.11 27.44 15.47
C ASP A 8 -3.90 26.14 15.24
N ILE A 9 -3.21 25.05 14.86
CA ILE A 9 -3.84 23.73 14.66
C ILE A 9 -4.33 23.16 16.00
N GLU A 10 -3.59 23.36 17.08
CA GLU A 10 -3.99 22.89 18.42
C GLU A 10 -5.32 23.54 18.83
N VAL A 11 -5.43 24.87 18.66
CA VAL A 11 -6.67 25.62 18.92
C VAL A 11 -7.80 25.16 18.00
N GLU A 12 -7.52 24.95 16.70
CA GLU A 12 -8.48 24.44 15.73
C GLU A 12 -9.05 23.09 16.21
N LEU A 13 -8.18 22.10 16.47
CA LEU A 13 -8.60 20.76 16.88
C LEU A 13 -9.34 20.75 18.23
N GLN A 14 -8.88 21.56 19.20
CA GLN A 14 -9.52 21.69 20.52
C GLN A 14 -10.90 22.35 20.46
N ASN A 15 -11.17 23.19 19.47
CA ASN A 15 -12.46 23.87 19.30
C ASN A 15 -13.41 23.21 18.28
N LEU A 16 -13.01 22.12 17.62
CA LEU A 16 -13.91 21.36 16.75
C LEU A 16 -15.17 20.86 17.49
N ASP A 17 -16.34 21.11 16.93
CA ASP A 17 -17.58 20.45 17.35
C ASP A 17 -17.65 18.99 16.86
N SER A 18 -16.87 18.66 15.83
CA SER A 18 -16.78 17.31 15.28
C SER A 18 -15.80 16.42 16.06
N ARG A 19 -15.94 15.12 15.84
CA ARG A 19 -14.92 14.15 16.25
C ARG A 19 -13.72 14.15 15.29
N ILE A 20 -12.64 13.53 15.75
CA ILE A 20 -11.40 13.36 14.98
C ILE A 20 -11.17 11.86 14.75
N CYS A 21 -10.89 11.49 13.51
CA CYS A 21 -10.40 10.15 13.16
C CYS A 21 -8.90 10.22 12.96
N LEU A 22 -8.18 9.21 13.44
CA LEU A 22 -6.74 9.09 13.26
C LEU A 22 -6.42 8.00 12.24
N THR A 23 -5.36 8.19 11.47
CA THR A 23 -4.62 7.10 10.84
C THR A 23 -3.22 7.12 11.40
N SER A 24 -2.66 5.94 11.69
CA SER A 24 -1.24 5.83 11.99
C SER A 24 -0.57 4.82 11.06
N ASP A 25 0.66 5.14 10.69
CA ASP A 25 1.55 4.24 9.98
C ASP A 25 2.87 4.14 10.76
N MET A 26 3.39 2.92 10.86
CA MET A 26 4.65 2.63 11.53
C MET A 26 5.53 1.81 10.60
N TRP A 27 6.77 2.24 10.43
CA TRP A 27 7.73 1.54 9.58
C TRP A 27 9.13 1.58 10.18
N THR A 28 9.94 0.59 9.80
CA THR A 28 11.37 0.57 10.09
C THR A 28 12.11 1.21 8.91
N SER A 29 12.92 2.23 9.19
CA SER A 29 13.78 2.88 8.19
C SER A 29 14.96 2.00 7.79
N SER A 30 15.67 2.39 6.73
CA SER A 30 16.92 1.75 6.29
C SER A 30 18.05 1.80 7.33
N GLN A 31 17.93 2.66 8.34
CA GLN A 31 18.86 2.76 9.47
C GLN A 31 18.44 1.88 10.66
N ASN A 32 17.46 0.99 10.48
CA ASN A 32 16.87 0.16 11.53
C ASN A 32 16.21 0.94 12.68
N LEU A 33 15.79 2.19 12.41
CA LEU A 33 15.02 3.00 13.35
C LEU A 33 13.53 2.90 13.02
N GLY A 34 12.70 2.66 14.04
CA GLY A 34 11.25 2.68 13.93
C GLY A 34 10.71 4.10 13.99
N TYR A 35 9.84 4.44 13.05
CA TYR A 35 9.14 5.72 13.02
C TYR A 35 7.64 5.48 13.03
N MET A 36 6.91 6.37 13.69
CA MET A 36 5.46 6.38 13.70
C MET A 36 4.96 7.76 13.29
N SER A 37 3.96 7.79 12.42
CA SER A 37 3.29 9.01 11.97
C SER A 37 1.82 8.94 12.32
N ILE A 38 1.33 9.93 13.06
CA ILE A 38 -0.09 10.06 13.41
C ILE A 38 -0.68 11.21 12.62
N THR A 39 -1.75 10.92 11.88
CA THR A 39 -2.48 11.91 11.10
C THR A 39 -3.89 12.05 11.63
N ALA A 40 -4.31 13.30 11.90
CA ALA A 40 -5.68 13.66 12.20
C ALA A 40 -6.48 13.94 10.92
N HIS A 41 -7.71 13.41 10.89
CA HIS A 41 -8.71 13.57 9.86
C HIS A 41 -9.99 14.11 10.50
N TYR A 42 -10.48 15.24 10.00
CA TYR A 42 -11.65 15.92 10.58
C TYR A 42 -12.33 16.82 9.54
N ILE A 43 -13.49 17.36 9.91
CA ILE A 43 -14.23 18.35 9.12
C ILE A 43 -14.17 19.66 9.91
N ASP A 44 -13.75 20.75 9.28
CA ASP A 44 -13.72 22.07 9.92
C ASP A 44 -15.11 22.73 9.98
N ALA A 45 -15.17 23.92 10.59
CA ALA A 45 -16.41 24.69 10.73
C ALA A 45 -17.04 25.07 9.38
N GLU A 46 -16.21 25.24 8.34
CA GLU A 46 -16.63 25.52 6.97
C GLU A 46 -17.01 24.25 6.18
N PHE A 47 -17.14 23.10 6.85
CA PHE A 47 -17.51 21.81 6.29
C PHE A 47 -16.49 21.25 5.27
N ASN A 48 -15.23 21.67 5.38
CA ASN A 48 -14.15 21.15 4.56
C ASN A 48 -13.44 19.99 5.25
N TYR A 49 -13.15 18.95 4.48
CA TYR A 49 -12.28 17.86 4.94
C TYR A 49 -10.85 18.37 5.14
N ARG A 50 -10.32 18.16 6.35
CA ARG A 50 -8.95 18.47 6.74
C ARG A 50 -8.19 17.20 7.08
N LYS A 51 -6.89 17.24 6.76
CA LYS A 51 -5.91 16.21 7.08
C LYS A 51 -4.63 16.89 7.57
N LYS A 52 -4.15 16.54 8.77
CA LYS A 52 -2.93 17.11 9.36
C LYS A 52 -2.10 16.00 9.99
N ILE A 53 -0.80 15.97 9.71
CA ILE A 53 0.14 15.15 10.48
C ILE A 53 0.37 15.88 11.80
N ILE A 54 0.01 15.23 12.90
CA ILE A 54 0.06 15.81 14.25
C ILE A 54 1.17 15.18 15.10
N SER A 55 1.68 14.02 14.71
CA SER A 55 2.88 13.44 15.31
C SER A 55 3.74 12.73 14.27
N PHE A 56 5.04 12.83 14.43
CA PHE A 56 6.05 12.05 13.73
C PHE A 56 7.18 11.79 14.72
N THR A 57 7.22 10.59 15.28
CA THR A 57 8.12 10.24 16.40
C THR A 57 8.99 9.04 16.06
N ASP A 58 10.19 9.01 16.65
CA ASP A 58 10.98 7.78 16.73
C ASP A 58 10.38 6.89 17.82
N VAL A 59 10.05 5.66 17.48
CA VAL A 59 9.56 4.69 18.46
C VAL A 59 10.63 3.63 18.62
N LYS A 60 11.22 3.56 19.81
CA LYS A 60 12.30 2.61 20.09
C LYS A 60 11.78 1.19 20.10
N TYR A 61 12.63 0.25 19.69
CA TYR A 61 12.32 -1.17 19.84
C TYR A 61 12.26 -1.54 21.34
N PRO A 62 11.32 -2.40 21.78
CA PRO A 62 10.35 -3.16 20.99
C PRO A 62 9.08 -2.38 20.62
N HIS A 63 8.60 -2.55 19.37
CA HIS A 63 7.35 -1.96 18.87
C HIS A 63 6.11 -2.72 19.36
N THR A 64 5.95 -2.87 20.68
CA THR A 64 4.81 -3.58 21.27
C THR A 64 3.52 -2.78 21.14
N GLY A 65 2.36 -3.45 21.32
CA GLY A 65 1.07 -2.74 21.36
C GLY A 65 1.03 -1.65 22.42
N TYR A 66 1.67 -1.87 23.58
CA TYR A 66 1.82 -0.87 24.64
C TYR A 66 2.63 0.35 24.17
N ALA A 67 3.78 0.15 23.52
CA ALA A 67 4.59 1.26 23.02
C ALA A 67 3.84 2.11 21.97
N ILE A 68 3.08 1.45 21.09
CA ILE A 68 2.25 2.15 20.08
C ILE A 68 1.11 2.91 20.76
N GLU A 69 0.47 2.30 21.77
CA GLU A 69 -0.59 2.93 22.55
C GLU A 69 -0.09 4.16 23.32
N GLU A 70 1.06 4.07 23.97
CA GLU A 70 1.69 5.17 24.70
C GLU A 70 1.98 6.36 23.78
N GLU A 71 2.47 6.13 22.55
CA GLU A 71 2.68 7.18 21.55
C GLU A 71 1.36 7.84 21.09
N ILE A 72 0.30 7.05 20.90
CA ILE A 72 -1.03 7.56 20.53
C ILE A 72 -1.59 8.41 21.66
N VAL A 73 -1.55 7.89 22.89
CA VAL A 73 -2.07 8.58 24.08
C VAL A 73 -1.26 9.83 24.38
N GLY A 74 0.06 9.77 24.25
CA GLY A 74 0.96 10.92 24.37
C GLY A 74 0.59 12.01 23.36
N CYS A 75 0.40 11.64 22.10
CA CYS A 75 -0.05 12.56 21.05
C CYS A 75 -1.42 13.17 21.38
N LEU A 76 -2.43 12.37 21.71
CA LEU A 76 -3.76 12.87 22.06
C LEU A 76 -3.74 13.83 23.25
N THR A 77 -2.87 13.57 24.23
CA THR A 77 -2.67 14.40 25.42
C THR A 77 -1.99 15.72 25.07
N GLU A 78 -0.89 15.67 24.32
CA GLU A 78 -0.14 16.85 23.89
C GLU A 78 -1.01 17.82 23.10
N TRP A 79 -1.91 17.30 22.27
CA TRP A 79 -2.83 18.10 21.46
C TRP A 79 -4.13 18.47 22.18
N GLY A 80 -4.39 17.92 23.38
CA GLY A 80 -5.60 18.21 24.16
C GLY A 80 -6.89 17.66 23.52
N ILE A 81 -6.81 16.54 22.80
CA ILE A 81 -7.91 15.99 21.98
C ILE A 81 -8.33 14.57 22.38
N ARG A 82 -7.91 14.10 23.56
CA ARG A 82 -8.23 12.74 24.07
C ARG A 82 -9.72 12.41 23.96
N GLY A 83 -10.57 13.31 24.48
CA GLY A 83 -12.02 13.16 24.45
C GLY A 83 -12.69 13.37 23.09
N LYS A 84 -11.93 13.59 22.00
CA LYS A 84 -12.45 13.83 20.64
C LYS A 84 -12.19 12.69 19.66
N LEU A 85 -11.40 11.69 20.04
CA LEU A 85 -11.12 10.54 19.20
C LEU A 85 -12.41 9.77 18.87
N PHE A 86 -12.59 9.46 17.60
CA PHE A 86 -13.66 8.57 17.14
C PHE A 86 -13.09 7.23 16.68
N THR A 87 -12.27 7.24 15.63
CA THR A 87 -11.67 6.01 15.10
C THR A 87 -10.17 6.16 14.96
N LEU A 88 -9.48 5.04 14.98
CA LEU A 88 -8.06 4.88 14.74
C LEU A 88 -7.89 3.81 13.66
N THR A 89 -7.36 4.24 12.51
CA THR A 89 -7.08 3.36 11.39
C THR A 89 -5.62 2.92 11.43
N LEU A 90 -5.39 1.61 11.56
CA LEU A 90 -4.07 0.98 11.59
C LEU A 90 -3.99 -0.13 10.55
N ASP A 91 -2.78 -0.59 10.25
CA ASP A 91 -2.61 -1.82 9.48
C ASP A 91 -3.09 -3.07 10.26
N ASN A 92 -2.98 -4.25 9.66
CA ASN A 92 -3.51 -5.48 10.27
C ASN A 92 -2.47 -6.21 11.14
N ALA A 93 -1.37 -5.57 11.52
CA ALA A 93 -0.39 -6.16 12.43
C ALA A 93 -1.01 -6.44 13.81
N SER A 94 -0.51 -7.50 14.48
CA SER A 94 -0.97 -7.89 15.81
C SER A 94 -0.74 -6.79 16.85
N ASN A 95 0.43 -6.13 16.81
CA ASN A 95 0.75 -5.05 17.75
C ASN A 95 -0.21 -3.86 17.64
N ASN A 96 -0.68 -3.53 16.44
CA ASN A 96 -1.69 -2.49 16.23
C ASN A 96 -3.06 -2.89 16.82
N THR A 97 -3.40 -4.18 16.77
CA THR A 97 -4.59 -4.72 17.46
C THR A 97 -4.45 -4.56 18.96
N ASN A 98 -3.34 -5.04 19.51
CA ASN A 98 -3.06 -4.97 20.94
C ASN A 98 -3.04 -3.52 21.45
N SER A 99 -2.54 -2.57 20.63
CA SER A 99 -2.56 -1.14 20.95
C SER A 99 -3.98 -0.59 21.12
N CYS A 100 -4.88 -0.91 20.19
CA CYS A 100 -6.29 -0.53 20.32
C CYS A 100 -6.96 -1.20 21.53
N ASP A 101 -6.64 -2.45 21.81
CA ASP A 101 -7.21 -3.18 22.96
C ASP A 101 -6.77 -2.55 24.30
N GLU A 102 -5.49 -2.18 24.44
CA GLU A 102 -5.00 -1.47 25.63
C GLU A 102 -5.63 -0.07 25.74
N LEU A 103 -5.80 0.65 24.63
CA LEU A 103 -6.47 1.96 24.61
C LEU A 103 -7.93 1.86 25.07
N ILE A 104 -8.67 0.84 24.63
CA ILE A 104 -10.03 0.56 25.11
C ILE A 104 -10.00 0.20 26.61
N LYS A 105 -9.10 -0.70 27.01
CA LYS A 105 -9.01 -1.20 28.38
C LYS A 105 -8.78 -0.09 29.42
N TYR A 106 -7.87 0.84 29.17
CA TYR A 106 -7.53 1.89 30.13
C TYR A 106 -8.27 3.22 29.89
N HIS A 107 -8.70 3.49 28.67
CA HIS A 107 -9.24 4.81 28.29
C HIS A 107 -10.67 4.78 27.73
N LYS A 108 -11.42 3.67 27.82
CA LYS A 108 -12.79 3.57 27.27
C LYS A 108 -13.73 4.73 27.61
N HIS A 109 -13.63 5.31 28.81
CA HIS A 109 -14.51 6.41 29.24
C HIS A 109 -14.26 7.72 28.49
N GLU A 110 -13.10 7.85 27.84
CA GLU A 110 -12.73 8.99 27.01
C GLU A 110 -13.12 8.78 25.54
N LEU A 111 -13.43 7.53 25.14
CA LEU A 111 -13.71 7.13 23.78
C LEU A 111 -15.19 7.21 23.45
N LEU A 112 -15.50 7.52 22.20
CA LEU A 112 -16.87 7.45 21.71
C LEU A 112 -17.38 6.00 21.77
N LEU A 113 -18.58 5.80 22.34
CA LEU A 113 -19.21 4.49 22.48
C LEU A 113 -18.29 3.45 23.17
N GLU A 114 -17.54 3.89 24.17
CA GLU A 114 -16.57 3.07 24.91
C GLU A 114 -15.54 2.35 24.01
N GLY A 115 -15.28 2.90 22.81
CA GLY A 115 -14.32 2.36 21.86
C GLY A 115 -14.84 1.22 20.98
N GLN A 116 -16.15 0.94 20.96
CA GLN A 116 -16.75 -0.13 20.14
C GLN A 116 -16.39 -0.07 18.65
N HIS A 117 -16.13 1.14 18.12
CA HIS A 117 -15.75 1.38 16.72
C HIS A 117 -14.36 1.98 16.57
N LEU A 118 -13.53 1.91 17.61
CA LEU A 118 -12.20 2.54 17.62
C LEU A 118 -11.34 2.00 16.47
N HIS A 119 -11.16 0.68 16.40
CA HIS A 119 -10.19 0.10 15.48
C HIS A 119 -10.79 -0.08 14.08
N VAL A 120 -10.28 0.69 13.12
CA VAL A 120 -10.55 0.52 11.69
C VAL A 120 -9.34 -0.13 11.03
N ARG A 121 -9.54 -1.26 10.36
CA ARG A 121 -8.46 -1.93 9.63
C ARG A 121 -8.17 -1.21 8.31
N CYS A 122 -6.89 -1.05 7.98
CA CYS A 122 -6.48 -0.48 6.71
C CYS A 122 -6.92 -1.39 5.55
N CYS A 123 -7.84 -0.89 4.72
CA CYS A 123 -8.34 -1.62 3.56
C CYS A 123 -7.23 -1.95 2.56
N ALA A 124 -6.32 -1.01 2.26
CA ALA A 124 -5.18 -1.26 1.38
C ALA A 124 -4.31 -2.43 1.86
N HIS A 125 -4.14 -2.55 3.19
CA HIS A 125 -3.39 -3.66 3.76
C HIS A 125 -4.16 -4.99 3.68
N ILE A 126 -5.48 -4.99 3.86
CA ILE A 126 -6.33 -6.17 3.61
C ILE A 126 -6.17 -6.64 2.16
N LEU A 127 -6.23 -5.72 1.19
CA LEU A 127 -6.03 -6.05 -0.23
C LEU A 127 -4.65 -6.65 -0.47
N ASN A 128 -3.62 -6.07 0.14
CA ASN A 128 -2.27 -6.62 0.05
C ASN A 128 -2.21 -8.04 0.62
N ILE A 129 -2.79 -8.33 1.79
CA ILE A 129 -2.82 -9.69 2.35
C ILE A 129 -3.47 -10.68 1.37
N LEU A 130 -4.62 -10.32 0.79
CA LEU A 130 -5.33 -11.16 -0.18
C LEU A 130 -4.47 -11.48 -1.39
N VAL A 131 -3.85 -10.46 -1.99
CA VAL A 131 -2.99 -10.66 -3.18
C VAL A 131 -1.77 -11.49 -2.82
N GLN A 132 -1.12 -11.22 -1.68
CA GLN A 132 0.08 -11.94 -1.24
C GLN A 132 -0.19 -13.43 -1.01
N ASP A 133 -1.39 -13.82 -0.60
CA ASP A 133 -1.76 -15.24 -0.52
C ASP A 133 -1.80 -15.88 -1.92
N GLY A 134 -2.41 -15.20 -2.89
CA GLY A 134 -2.40 -15.63 -4.30
C GLY A 134 -1.00 -15.62 -4.93
N MET A 135 -0.12 -14.70 -4.51
CA MET A 135 1.24 -14.59 -5.01
C MET A 135 2.06 -15.87 -4.78
N LYS A 136 1.79 -16.62 -3.71
CA LYS A 136 2.42 -17.92 -3.42
C LYS A 136 2.29 -18.92 -4.57
N ILE A 137 1.21 -18.84 -5.34
CA ILE A 137 0.94 -19.68 -6.50
C ILE A 137 1.44 -19.00 -7.79
N ILE A 138 1.24 -17.68 -7.89
CA ILE A 138 1.59 -16.89 -9.09
C ILE A 138 3.09 -16.86 -9.34
N HIS A 139 3.95 -16.81 -8.30
CA HIS A 139 5.40 -16.68 -8.48
C HIS A 139 5.97 -17.73 -9.44
N GLY A 140 5.63 -19.02 -9.24
CA GLY A 140 6.07 -20.11 -10.10
C GLY A 140 5.53 -20.03 -11.54
N ALA A 141 4.35 -19.44 -11.72
CA ALA A 141 3.72 -19.30 -13.03
C ALA A 141 4.42 -18.25 -13.94
N ILE A 142 5.15 -17.31 -13.34
CA ILE A 142 5.78 -16.19 -14.05
C ILE A 142 7.31 -16.18 -13.93
N ASP A 143 7.90 -17.19 -13.30
CA ASP A 143 9.34 -17.28 -13.07
C ASP A 143 10.14 -17.24 -14.38
N LYS A 144 9.70 -17.94 -15.43
CA LYS A 144 10.39 -17.90 -16.73
C LYS A 144 10.41 -16.51 -17.35
N ILE A 145 9.32 -15.75 -17.21
CA ILE A 145 9.27 -14.35 -17.66
C ILE A 145 10.28 -13.54 -16.84
N ARG A 146 10.24 -13.67 -15.51
CA ARG A 146 11.13 -12.97 -14.59
C ARG A 146 12.61 -13.23 -14.91
N GLU A 147 12.99 -14.48 -15.10
CA GLU A 147 14.37 -14.87 -15.43
C GLU A 147 14.80 -14.38 -16.82
N LEU A 148 13.91 -14.39 -17.81
CA LEU A 148 14.18 -13.82 -19.13
C LEU A 148 14.44 -12.31 -19.06
N LEU A 149 13.64 -11.57 -18.28
CA LEU A 149 13.84 -10.13 -18.09
C LEU A 149 15.15 -9.84 -17.35
N LYS A 150 15.45 -10.58 -16.26
CA LYS A 150 16.73 -10.48 -15.55
C LYS A 150 17.91 -10.74 -16.47
N TYR A 151 17.85 -11.79 -17.28
CA TYR A 151 18.90 -12.11 -18.24
C TYR A 151 19.10 -10.98 -19.25
N THR A 152 18.01 -10.40 -19.75
CA THR A 152 18.03 -9.33 -20.75
C THR A 152 18.61 -8.04 -20.18
N ASP A 153 18.27 -7.70 -18.93
CA ASP A 153 18.72 -6.47 -18.27
C ASP A 153 20.10 -6.59 -17.60
N SER A 154 20.68 -7.80 -17.54
CA SER A 154 21.93 -8.04 -16.81
C SER A 154 23.17 -7.40 -17.44
N SER A 155 23.12 -6.96 -18.71
CA SER A 155 24.24 -6.25 -19.34
C SER A 155 23.77 -5.26 -20.39
N SER A 156 24.54 -4.20 -20.59
CA SER A 156 24.27 -3.17 -21.61
C SER A 156 24.22 -3.75 -23.02
N SER A 157 25.08 -4.72 -23.35
CA SER A 157 25.10 -5.41 -24.65
C SER A 157 23.80 -6.18 -24.91
N ARG A 158 23.32 -6.94 -23.93
CA ARG A 158 22.06 -7.70 -24.03
C ARG A 158 20.86 -6.78 -24.23
N LEU A 159 20.82 -5.68 -23.48
CA LEU A 159 19.78 -4.67 -23.61
C LEU A 159 19.82 -3.95 -24.97
N GLN A 160 21.01 -3.67 -25.51
CA GLN A 160 21.16 -3.09 -26.85
C GLN A 160 20.64 -4.02 -27.95
N GLU A 161 20.94 -5.31 -27.86
CA GLU A 161 20.43 -6.31 -28.79
C GLU A 161 18.90 -6.46 -28.69
N PHE A 162 18.36 -6.53 -27.48
CA PHE A 162 16.91 -6.48 -27.25
C PHE A 162 16.27 -5.23 -27.88
N ASN A 163 16.87 -4.06 -27.66
CA ASN A 163 16.40 -2.80 -28.23
C ASN A 163 16.46 -2.78 -29.77
N THR A 164 17.44 -3.44 -30.36
CA THR A 164 17.54 -3.56 -31.83
C THR A 164 16.35 -4.34 -32.39
N ILE A 165 15.96 -5.43 -31.71
CA ILE A 165 14.76 -6.21 -32.06
C ILE A 165 13.50 -5.39 -31.81
N ALA A 166 13.41 -4.69 -30.67
CA ALA A 166 12.26 -3.85 -30.32
C ALA A 166 12.01 -2.77 -31.38
N ILE A 167 13.04 -2.03 -31.77
CA ILE A 167 12.96 -1.00 -32.81
C ILE A 167 12.55 -1.64 -34.15
N GLY A 168 13.13 -2.79 -34.51
CA GLY A 168 12.76 -3.52 -35.72
C GLY A 168 11.31 -3.99 -35.75
N MET A 169 10.67 -4.14 -34.60
CA MET A 169 9.26 -4.49 -34.43
C MET A 169 8.35 -3.26 -34.17
N GLY A 170 8.88 -2.04 -34.29
CA GLY A 170 8.11 -0.80 -34.09
C GLY A 170 7.86 -0.42 -32.62
N LEU A 171 8.56 -1.04 -31.67
CA LEU A 171 8.48 -0.72 -30.24
C LEU A 171 9.63 0.22 -29.82
N PRO A 172 9.40 1.12 -28.85
CA PRO A 172 10.43 2.03 -28.38
C PRO A 172 11.53 1.28 -27.63
N SER A 173 12.76 1.78 -27.75
CA SER A 173 13.89 1.28 -26.97
C SER A 173 13.74 1.61 -25.48
N LYS A 174 14.42 0.80 -24.65
CA LYS A 174 14.40 0.85 -23.20
C LYS A 174 15.78 1.15 -22.65
N LYS A 175 15.83 1.99 -21.61
CA LYS A 175 17.06 2.25 -20.83
C LYS A 175 17.34 1.14 -19.80
N GLY A 176 16.32 0.35 -19.48
CA GLY A 176 16.35 -0.82 -18.62
C GLY A 176 14.97 -1.47 -18.61
N ILE A 177 14.91 -2.73 -18.20
CA ILE A 177 13.68 -3.52 -18.11
C ILE A 177 13.25 -3.62 -16.65
N SER A 178 11.99 -3.32 -16.35
CA SER A 178 11.48 -3.39 -14.98
C SER A 178 11.36 -4.85 -14.51
N VAL A 179 12.29 -5.29 -13.65
CA VAL A 179 12.17 -6.56 -12.90
C VAL A 179 11.45 -6.29 -11.57
N ASP A 180 10.59 -7.22 -11.16
CA ASP A 180 9.83 -7.08 -9.93
C ASP A 180 10.67 -7.27 -8.66
N THR A 181 10.17 -6.73 -7.56
CA THR A 181 10.53 -7.15 -6.20
C THR A 181 9.50 -8.17 -5.77
N PRO A 182 9.80 -9.49 -5.70
CA PRO A 182 8.78 -10.53 -5.48
C PRO A 182 7.93 -10.33 -4.22
N THR A 183 8.48 -9.70 -3.18
CA THR A 183 7.74 -9.38 -1.94
C THR A 183 6.71 -8.24 -2.11
N ARG A 184 6.69 -7.55 -3.26
CA ARG A 184 5.80 -6.43 -3.57
C ARG A 184 5.01 -6.71 -4.85
N TRP A 185 3.80 -7.25 -4.72
CA TRP A 185 2.96 -7.68 -5.84
C TRP A 185 2.70 -6.57 -6.88
N ASN A 186 2.58 -5.30 -6.49
CA ASN A 186 2.38 -4.19 -7.43
C ASN A 186 3.56 -4.04 -8.41
N SER A 187 4.77 -4.40 -7.97
CA SER A 187 5.94 -4.43 -8.85
C SER A 187 5.91 -5.61 -9.82
N THR A 188 5.37 -6.75 -9.38
CA THR A 188 5.10 -7.91 -10.25
C THR A 188 4.08 -7.56 -11.33
N TRP A 189 2.98 -6.90 -10.97
CA TRP A 189 2.00 -6.44 -11.93
C TRP A 189 2.63 -5.52 -12.99
N LYS A 190 3.42 -4.51 -12.57
CA LYS A 190 4.14 -3.61 -13.49
C LYS A 190 5.11 -4.35 -14.41
N MET A 191 5.85 -5.32 -13.88
CA MET A 191 6.73 -6.20 -14.67
C MET A 191 5.93 -6.95 -15.73
N LEU A 192 4.78 -7.54 -15.37
CA LEU A 192 3.94 -8.28 -16.32
C LEU A 192 3.35 -7.38 -17.41
N VAL A 193 2.84 -6.19 -17.05
CA VAL A 193 2.34 -5.21 -18.03
C VAL A 193 3.42 -4.87 -19.06
N GLU A 194 4.65 -4.65 -18.60
CA GLU A 194 5.77 -4.36 -19.49
C GLU A 194 6.18 -5.59 -20.32
N ALA A 195 6.29 -6.76 -19.71
CA ALA A 195 6.67 -8.00 -20.39
C ALA A 195 5.69 -8.35 -21.51
N LEU A 196 4.38 -8.25 -21.26
CA LEU A 196 3.33 -8.53 -22.24
C LEU A 196 3.39 -7.55 -23.42
N ARG A 197 3.65 -6.27 -23.16
CA ARG A 197 3.86 -5.27 -24.23
C ARG A 197 5.04 -5.63 -25.15
N TYR A 198 6.07 -6.27 -24.61
CA TYR A 198 7.26 -6.69 -25.35
C TYR A 198 7.31 -8.19 -25.63
N LYS A 199 6.18 -8.92 -25.52
CA LYS A 199 6.11 -10.39 -25.67
C LYS A 199 6.81 -10.88 -26.94
N SER A 200 6.47 -10.32 -28.11
CA SER A 200 7.06 -10.71 -29.39
C SER A 200 8.57 -10.46 -29.46
N VAL A 201 9.03 -9.35 -28.89
CA VAL A 201 10.46 -9.00 -28.81
C VAL A 201 11.20 -9.97 -27.90
N LEU A 202 10.64 -10.26 -26.73
CA LEU A 202 11.21 -11.18 -25.75
C LEU A 202 11.32 -12.60 -26.32
N THR A 203 10.27 -13.10 -26.97
CA THR A 203 10.30 -14.40 -27.66
C THR A 203 11.35 -14.42 -28.77
N SER A 204 11.40 -13.39 -29.62
CA SER A 204 12.42 -13.33 -30.70
C SER A 204 13.83 -13.21 -30.16
N TYR A 205 14.04 -12.44 -29.09
CA TYR A 205 15.34 -12.28 -28.44
C TYR A 205 15.80 -13.60 -27.84
N ALA A 206 14.92 -14.29 -27.11
CA ALA A 206 15.22 -15.57 -26.50
C ALA A 206 15.58 -16.64 -27.54
N ASN A 207 14.83 -16.72 -28.65
CA ASN A 207 15.13 -17.64 -29.76
C ASN A 207 16.51 -17.36 -30.38
N ARG A 208 16.88 -16.10 -30.59
CA ARG A 208 18.21 -15.73 -31.13
C ARG A 208 19.35 -16.07 -30.18
N LYS A 209 19.10 -16.00 -28.88
CA LYS A 209 20.08 -16.31 -27.83
C LYS A 209 20.09 -17.78 -27.42
N MET A 210 19.17 -18.59 -27.96
CA MET A 210 18.95 -19.99 -27.58
C MET A 210 18.78 -20.15 -26.06
N ILE A 211 18.06 -19.21 -25.44
CA ILE A 211 17.69 -19.27 -24.01
C ILE A 211 16.23 -19.72 -23.88
N GLU A 212 15.92 -20.32 -22.73
CA GLU A 212 14.55 -20.74 -22.43
C GLU A 212 13.62 -19.53 -22.45
N SER A 213 12.46 -19.68 -23.10
CA SER A 213 11.42 -18.66 -23.14
C SER A 213 10.08 -19.25 -22.74
N PRO A 214 9.15 -18.43 -22.21
CA PRO A 214 7.80 -18.90 -21.92
C PRO A 214 7.11 -19.38 -23.20
N SER A 215 6.45 -20.53 -23.10
CA SER A 215 5.56 -21.07 -24.12
C SER A 215 4.34 -20.16 -24.31
N GLU A 216 3.62 -20.35 -25.41
CA GLU A 216 2.40 -19.58 -25.69
C GLU A 216 1.34 -19.77 -24.58
N GLN A 217 1.25 -20.96 -24.00
CA GLN A 217 0.36 -21.23 -22.87
C GLN A 217 0.79 -20.50 -21.60
N GLU A 218 2.09 -20.43 -21.32
CA GLU A 218 2.63 -19.66 -20.18
C GLU A 218 2.42 -18.15 -20.37
N TRP A 219 2.54 -17.63 -21.59
CA TRP A 219 2.20 -16.23 -21.89
C TRP A 219 0.71 -15.93 -21.68
N LYS A 220 -0.19 -16.79 -22.15
CA LYS A 220 -1.63 -16.65 -21.90
C LYS A 220 -1.95 -16.67 -20.41
N ARG A 221 -1.28 -17.54 -19.64
CA ARG A 221 -1.42 -17.56 -18.19
C ARG A 221 -0.93 -16.26 -17.55
N ALA A 222 0.19 -15.73 -18.00
CA ALA A 222 0.73 -14.46 -17.51
C ALA A 222 -0.17 -13.26 -17.83
N GLU A 223 -0.84 -13.27 -19.00
CA GLU A 223 -1.85 -12.29 -19.38
C GLU A 223 -3.05 -12.34 -18.42
N ALA A 224 -3.63 -13.51 -18.18
CA ALA A 224 -4.72 -13.68 -17.22
C ALA A 224 -4.33 -13.23 -15.79
N ILE A 225 -3.11 -13.54 -15.35
CA ILE A 225 -2.58 -13.06 -14.06
C ILE A 225 -2.44 -11.53 -14.06
N CYS A 226 -1.97 -10.94 -15.15
CA CYS A 226 -1.79 -9.49 -15.26
C CYS A 226 -3.13 -8.76 -15.17
N ASP A 227 -4.15 -9.25 -15.86
CA ASP A 227 -5.51 -8.70 -15.82
C ASP A 227 -6.15 -8.87 -14.44
N PHE A 228 -5.97 -10.02 -13.80
CA PHE A 228 -6.40 -10.24 -12.43
C PHE A 228 -5.76 -9.24 -11.46
N LEU A 229 -4.43 -9.08 -11.49
CA LEU A 229 -3.70 -8.16 -10.62
C LEU A 229 -4.03 -6.68 -10.90
N LYS A 230 -4.43 -6.34 -12.14
CA LYS A 230 -4.85 -4.98 -12.50
C LYS A 230 -6.03 -4.51 -11.67
N ALA A 231 -7.02 -5.38 -11.44
CA ALA A 231 -8.18 -5.04 -10.61
C ALA A 231 -7.74 -4.66 -9.19
N PHE A 232 -6.78 -5.37 -8.60
CA PHE A 232 -6.24 -5.04 -7.28
C PHE A 232 -5.42 -3.75 -7.28
N GLU A 233 -4.64 -3.47 -8.33
CA GLU A 233 -3.86 -2.21 -8.46
C GLU A 233 -4.80 -1.01 -8.46
N GLU A 234 -5.81 -1.04 -9.32
CA GLU A 234 -6.78 0.06 -9.46
C GLU A 234 -7.53 0.31 -8.15
N LEU A 235 -7.99 -0.75 -7.50
CA LEU A 235 -8.71 -0.63 -6.23
C LEU A 235 -7.80 -0.16 -5.08
N THR A 236 -6.55 -0.62 -5.04
CA THR A 236 -5.57 -0.16 -4.05
C THR A 236 -5.30 1.34 -4.18
N LEU A 237 -5.19 1.86 -5.41
CA LEU A 237 -5.06 3.30 -5.66
C LEU A 237 -6.26 4.10 -5.18
N ILE A 238 -7.48 3.55 -5.31
CA ILE A 238 -8.71 4.20 -4.86
C ILE A 238 -8.74 4.34 -3.34
N VAL A 239 -8.44 3.28 -2.60
CA VAL A 239 -8.51 3.28 -1.12
C VAL A 239 -7.33 3.98 -0.46
N SER A 240 -6.19 4.05 -1.16
CA SER A 240 -4.98 4.76 -0.70
C SER A 240 -4.99 6.25 -1.03
N ALA A 241 -6.04 6.75 -1.66
CA ALA A 241 -6.18 8.17 -1.97
C ALA A 241 -6.24 9.00 -0.67
N HIS A 242 -5.37 10.00 -0.56
CA HIS A 242 -5.17 10.73 0.70
C HIS A 242 -5.76 12.16 0.73
N ARG A 243 -6.24 12.67 -0.41
CA ARG A 243 -6.76 14.04 -0.56
C ARG A 243 -8.29 14.13 -0.50
N LYS A 244 -8.97 13.00 -0.49
CA LYS A 244 -10.43 12.91 -0.49
C LYS A 244 -10.86 11.81 0.48
N PRO A 245 -12.06 11.89 1.08
CA PRO A 245 -12.59 10.80 1.88
C PRO A 245 -12.66 9.49 1.08
N THR A 246 -12.26 8.38 1.69
CA THR A 246 -12.25 7.05 1.04
C THR A 246 -13.13 6.01 1.74
N ALA A 247 -13.57 6.25 2.98
CA ALA A 247 -14.33 5.27 3.76
C ALA A 247 -15.60 4.76 3.04
N HIS A 248 -16.35 5.64 2.39
CA HIS A 248 -17.55 5.28 1.62
C HIS A 248 -17.28 4.37 0.41
N LYS A 249 -16.01 4.25 -0.02
CA LYS A 249 -15.60 3.41 -1.14
C LYS A 249 -15.29 1.97 -0.73
N PHE A 250 -15.19 1.68 0.57
CA PHE A 250 -14.83 0.36 1.07
C PHE A 250 -15.74 -0.74 0.52
N LEU A 251 -17.06 -0.60 0.70
CA LEU A 251 -18.02 -1.61 0.26
C LEU A 251 -17.98 -1.84 -1.27
N PRO A 252 -18.02 -0.80 -2.13
CA PRO A 252 -17.84 -0.97 -3.56
C PRO A 252 -16.55 -1.71 -3.93
N VAL A 253 -15.42 -1.37 -3.29
CA VAL A 253 -14.12 -2.00 -3.55
C VAL A 253 -14.16 -3.50 -3.23
N VAL A 254 -14.70 -3.87 -2.06
CA VAL A 254 -14.82 -5.27 -1.64
C VAL A 254 -15.72 -6.06 -2.59
N LEU A 255 -16.84 -5.48 -3.04
CA LEU A 255 -17.73 -6.11 -4.01
C LEU A 255 -17.05 -6.32 -5.38
N CYS A 256 -16.27 -5.34 -5.85
CA CYS A 256 -15.50 -5.49 -7.09
C CYS A 256 -14.49 -6.64 -7.00
N ILE A 257 -13.78 -6.78 -5.88
CA ILE A 257 -12.83 -7.88 -5.66
C ILE A 257 -13.55 -9.22 -5.62
N HIS A 258 -14.66 -9.28 -4.88
CA HIS A 258 -15.46 -10.50 -4.79
C HIS A 258 -15.97 -10.93 -6.16
N HIS A 259 -16.37 -9.99 -7.02
CA HIS A 259 -16.75 -10.28 -8.39
C HIS A 259 -15.56 -10.77 -9.22
N ALA A 260 -14.42 -10.06 -9.18
CA ALA A 260 -13.20 -10.45 -9.88
C ALA A 260 -12.66 -11.84 -9.47
N LEU A 261 -12.91 -12.26 -8.22
CA LEU A 261 -12.55 -13.60 -7.74
C LEU A 261 -13.53 -14.69 -8.20
N LYS A 262 -14.81 -14.35 -8.46
CA LYS A 262 -15.85 -15.32 -8.82
C LYS A 262 -16.02 -15.49 -10.33
N ASP A 263 -15.74 -14.45 -11.09
CA ASP A 263 -15.88 -14.43 -12.55
C ASP A 263 -14.61 -13.81 -13.15
N PRO A 264 -13.51 -14.59 -13.22
CA PRO A 264 -12.20 -14.07 -13.61
C PRO A 264 -12.06 -13.71 -15.10
N GLY A 265 -13.11 -13.83 -15.91
CA GLY A 265 -13.07 -13.67 -17.37
C GLY A 265 -12.67 -14.94 -18.12
#